data_AF-G0UNH8-F1
#
_entry.id   AF-G0UNH8-F1
#
_cell.length_a   1.000
_cell.length_b   1.000
_cell.length_c   1.000
_cell.angle_alpha   90.00
_cell.angle_beta   90.00
_cell.angle_gamma   90.00
#
_symmetry.space_group_name_H-M   'P 1'
#
loop_
_entity.id
_entity.type
_entity.pdbx_description
1 polymer ?
#
loop_
_entity_poly.entity_id
_entity_poly.type
_entity_poly.pdbx_seq_one_letter_code
_entity_poly.pdbx_strand_id
1 'polypeptide(L)'
;MLRCCFFLQSNSLHNPGPFLDGVLQLIKLQLAHKNAAAEKNVKACDVIESEFLRELETFRPCFTMSSSLNVAKLYTKKLHRALSYFQLYDDPLMRQLDMIIGKQSMRNDAGYQRGIFKAPVAAPLNTFSLDEREETVLPTELPIPPKPNPSAQLRKEALKLPARHRGHWILRDPEIAITREERRTDPW
;
A
#
# COMPACT_ATOMS: atom_id res chain seq x y z
N MET A 1 5.41 -31.44 -25.24
CA MET A 1 5.81 -30.22 -25.97
C MET A 1 5.71 -29.03 -25.02
N LEU A 2 6.82 -28.67 -24.36
CA LEU A 2 6.90 -27.53 -23.44
C LEU A 2 7.23 -26.28 -24.25
N ARG A 3 6.24 -25.39 -24.44
CA ARG A 3 6.48 -24.08 -25.05
C ARG A 3 7.24 -23.22 -24.04
N CYS A 4 8.50 -22.94 -24.36
CA CYS A 4 9.33 -21.98 -23.65
C CYS A 4 8.73 -20.58 -23.82
N CYS A 5 8.17 -20.03 -22.75
CA CYS A 5 7.82 -18.61 -22.67
C CYS A 5 9.14 -17.82 -22.53
N PHE A 6 9.58 -17.18 -23.61
CA PHE A 6 10.66 -16.21 -23.56
C PHE A 6 10.16 -14.95 -22.85
N PHE A 7 10.50 -14.83 -21.56
CA PHE A 7 10.41 -13.55 -20.86
C PHE A 7 11.46 -12.62 -21.47
N LEU A 8 11.01 -11.59 -22.19
CA LEU A 8 11.85 -10.47 -22.57
C LEU A 8 12.23 -9.72 -21.28
N GLN A 9 13.37 -10.09 -20.70
CA GLN A 9 13.96 -9.40 -19.56
C GLN A 9 14.44 -8.02 -20.01
N SER A 10 13.78 -6.96 -19.51
CA SER A 10 14.31 -5.61 -19.58
C SER A 10 15.48 -5.50 -18.58
N ASN A 11 16.64 -5.03 -19.06
CA ASN A 11 17.84 -4.78 -18.24
C ASN A 11 17.67 -3.49 -17.42
N SER A 12 16.72 -3.46 -16.49
CA SER A 12 16.55 -2.41 -15.50
C SER A 12 17.32 -2.78 -14.21
N LEU A 13 18.09 -1.85 -13.65
CA LEU A 13 18.82 -1.98 -12.37
C LEU A 13 17.91 -2.17 -11.14
N HIS A 14 16.60 -2.07 -11.30
CA HIS A 14 15.62 -2.40 -10.27
C HIS A 14 15.14 -3.84 -10.45
N ASN A 15 14.97 -4.56 -9.33
CA ASN A 15 14.39 -5.92 -9.27
C ASN A 15 13.43 -6.15 -10.44
N PRO A 16 13.68 -7.12 -11.33
CA PRO A 16 12.80 -7.36 -12.48
C PRO A 16 11.39 -7.53 -11.93
N GLY A 17 10.50 -6.66 -12.36
CA GLY A 17 9.15 -6.54 -11.82
C GLY A 17 8.13 -7.10 -12.80
N PRO A 18 8.11 -8.42 -13.06
CA PRO A 18 7.14 -9.03 -13.98
C PRO A 18 5.70 -8.72 -13.55
N PHE A 19 5.51 -8.43 -12.26
CA PHE A 19 4.28 -7.90 -11.72
C PHE A 19 3.90 -6.55 -12.33
N LEU A 20 4.79 -5.56 -12.29
CA LEU A 20 4.50 -4.22 -12.78
C LEU A 20 4.22 -4.25 -14.29
N ASP A 21 5.02 -5.02 -15.04
CA ASP A 21 4.84 -5.17 -16.48
C ASP A 21 3.47 -5.80 -16.81
N GLY A 22 3.08 -6.87 -16.10
CA GLY A 22 1.77 -7.50 -16.24
C GLY A 22 0.62 -6.55 -15.89
N VAL A 23 0.74 -5.79 -14.79
CA VAL A 23 -0.27 -4.79 -14.41
C VAL A 23 -0.42 -3.71 -15.47
N LEU A 24 0.70 -3.17 -15.96
CA LEU A 24 0.68 -2.13 -16.99
C LEU A 24 0.07 -2.64 -18.29
N GLN A 25 0.34 -3.89 -18.67
CA GLN A 25 -0.26 -4.52 -19.84
C GLN A 25 -1.80 -4.63 -19.70
N LEU A 26 -2.31 -5.08 -18.56
CA LEU A 26 -3.76 -5.16 -18.32
C LEU A 26 -4.42 -3.76 -18.36
N ILE A 27 -3.79 -2.75 -17.78
CA ILE A 27 -4.29 -1.36 -17.82
C ILE A 27 -4.26 -0.82 -19.26
N LYS A 28 -3.20 -1.12 -20.02
CA LYS A 28 -3.08 -0.73 -21.43
C LYS A 28 -4.21 -1.32 -22.27
N LEU A 29 -4.51 -2.61 -22.10
CA LEU A 29 -5.63 -3.27 -22.78
C LEU A 29 -6.99 -2.67 -22.39
N GLN A 30 -7.20 -2.34 -21.11
CA GLN A 30 -8.41 -1.64 -20.68
C GLN A 30 -8.58 -0.28 -21.39
N LEU A 31 -7.51 0.50 -21.50
CA LEU A 31 -7.55 1.81 -22.17
C LEU A 31 -7.73 1.65 -23.68
N ALA A 32 -7.07 0.68 -24.30
CA ALA A 32 -7.25 0.35 -25.71
C ALA A 32 -8.70 -0.04 -26.01
N HIS A 33 -9.31 -0.86 -25.16
CA HIS A 33 -10.72 -1.26 -25.29
C HIS A 33 -11.66 -0.04 -25.22
N LYS A 34 -11.42 0.89 -24.29
CA LYS A 34 -12.21 2.14 -24.20
C LYS A 34 -12.14 2.98 -25.47
N ASN A 35 -10.96 3.09 -26.06
CA ASN A 35 -10.76 3.84 -27.30
C ASN A 35 -11.47 3.14 -28.47
N ALA A 36 -11.31 1.81 -28.60
CA ALA A 36 -11.96 1.02 -29.65
C ALA A 36 -13.50 1.05 -29.53
N ALA A 37 -14.03 1.01 -28.31
CA ALA A 37 -15.46 1.13 -28.04
C ALA A 37 -16.00 2.53 -28.41
N ALA A 38 -15.24 3.59 -28.17
CA ALA A 38 -15.60 4.94 -28.60
C ALA A 38 -15.67 5.07 -30.13
N GLU A 39 -14.79 4.37 -30.84
CA GLU A 39 -14.77 4.27 -32.31
C GLU A 39 -15.80 3.28 -32.88
N LYS A 40 -16.55 2.57 -32.03
CA LYS A 40 -17.51 1.49 -32.39
C LYS A 40 -16.88 0.36 -33.23
N ASN A 41 -15.59 0.10 -33.05
CA ASN A 41 -14.88 -0.95 -33.77
C ASN A 41 -15.01 -2.30 -33.04
N VAL A 42 -16.11 -3.02 -33.31
CA VAL A 42 -16.46 -4.28 -32.63
C VAL A 42 -15.36 -5.33 -32.76
N LYS A 43 -14.73 -5.47 -33.93
CA LYS A 43 -13.64 -6.44 -34.15
C LYS A 43 -12.43 -6.18 -33.26
N ALA A 44 -12.09 -4.90 -33.06
CA ALA A 44 -10.99 -4.53 -32.18
C ALA A 44 -11.35 -4.82 -30.71
N CYS A 45 -12.59 -4.56 -30.30
CA CYS A 45 -13.06 -4.90 -28.95
C CYS A 45 -12.92 -6.42 -28.69
N ASP A 46 -13.43 -7.28 -29.58
CA ASP A 46 -13.37 -8.73 -29.41
C ASP A 46 -11.94 -9.25 -29.26
N VAL A 47 -11.02 -8.73 -30.09
CA VAL A 47 -9.60 -9.10 -30.02
C VAL A 47 -9.00 -8.66 -28.69
N ILE A 48 -9.26 -7.42 -28.26
CA ILE A 48 -8.73 -6.88 -27.00
C ILE A 48 -9.28 -7.65 -25.79
N GLU A 49 -10.57 -8.02 -25.79
CA GLU A 49 -11.16 -8.85 -24.74
C GLU A 49 -10.48 -10.23 -24.66
N SER A 50 -10.23 -10.87 -25.81
CA SER A 50 -9.55 -12.17 -25.85
C SER A 50 -8.11 -12.08 -25.33
N GLU A 51 -7.38 -11.01 -25.68
CA GLU A 51 -6.03 -10.76 -25.17
C GLU A 51 -6.04 -10.45 -23.69
N PHE A 52 -7.01 -9.66 -23.21
CA PHE A 52 -7.15 -9.32 -21.80
C PHE A 52 -7.34 -10.58 -20.95
N LEU A 53 -8.21 -11.51 -21.36
CA LEU A 53 -8.41 -12.77 -20.66
C LEU A 53 -7.14 -13.63 -20.67
N ARG A 54 -6.42 -13.69 -21.80
CA ARG A 54 -5.17 -14.45 -21.90
C ARG A 54 -4.09 -13.90 -20.96
N GLU A 55 -3.91 -12.58 -20.93
CA GLU A 55 -2.94 -11.93 -20.03
C GLU A 55 -3.40 -11.99 -18.57
N LEU A 56 -4.70 -12.08 -18.30
CA LEU A 56 -5.21 -12.27 -16.95
C LEU A 56 -4.78 -13.61 -16.37
N GLU A 57 -4.90 -14.70 -17.14
CA GLU A 57 -4.48 -16.04 -16.75
C GLU A 57 -2.98 -16.10 -16.40
N THR A 58 -2.14 -15.45 -17.20
CA THR A 58 -0.69 -15.38 -16.95
C THR A 58 -0.34 -14.48 -15.76
N PHE A 59 -1.17 -13.47 -15.50
CA PHE A 59 -0.96 -12.53 -14.40
C PHE A 59 -1.34 -13.10 -13.02
N ARG A 60 -2.35 -13.98 -12.90
CA ARG A 60 -2.82 -14.47 -11.59
C ARG A 60 -1.73 -15.11 -10.70
N PRO A 61 -0.85 -15.99 -11.22
CA PRO A 61 0.25 -16.53 -10.42
C PRO A 61 1.22 -15.44 -9.96
N CYS A 62 1.52 -14.48 -10.85
CA CYS A 62 2.40 -13.36 -10.54
C CYS A 62 1.81 -12.48 -9.42
N PHE A 63 0.52 -12.15 -9.50
CA PHE A 63 -0.19 -11.40 -8.46
C PHE A 63 -0.18 -12.13 -7.11
N THR A 64 -0.36 -13.45 -7.10
CA THR A 64 -0.40 -14.24 -5.87
C THR A 64 0.94 -14.13 -5.12
N MET A 65 2.05 -14.27 -5.84
CA MET A 65 3.40 -14.16 -5.27
C MET A 65 3.77 -12.74 -4.81
N SER A 66 3.27 -11.71 -5.51
CA SER A 66 3.59 -10.31 -5.23
C SER A 66 2.56 -9.57 -4.36
N SER A 67 1.48 -10.25 -3.95
CA SER A 67 0.31 -9.63 -3.31
C SER A 67 0.62 -8.83 -2.04
N SER A 68 1.66 -9.23 -1.29
CA SER A 68 2.11 -8.55 -0.07
C SER A 68 3.01 -7.34 -0.32
N LEU A 69 3.53 -7.17 -1.54
CA LEU A 69 4.45 -6.10 -1.89
C LEU A 69 3.76 -4.73 -1.88
N ASN A 70 4.53 -3.69 -1.55
CA ASN A 70 4.03 -2.32 -1.56
C ASN A 70 3.58 -1.86 -2.96
N VAL A 71 4.23 -2.35 -4.02
CA VAL A 71 3.85 -2.06 -5.41
C VAL A 71 2.45 -2.60 -5.72
N ALA A 72 2.12 -3.82 -5.26
CA ALA A 72 0.79 -4.39 -5.48
C ALA A 72 -0.31 -3.52 -4.87
N LYS A 73 -0.07 -2.98 -3.66
CA LYS A 73 -1.02 -2.08 -2.97
C LYS A 73 -1.37 -0.84 -3.81
N LEU A 74 -0.39 -0.26 -4.51
CA LEU A 74 -0.59 0.93 -5.35
C LEU A 74 -1.54 0.68 -6.54
N TYR A 75 -1.48 -0.51 -7.12
CA TYR A 75 -2.25 -0.85 -8.32
C TYR A 75 -3.56 -1.60 -8.03
N THR A 76 -3.79 -2.06 -6.79
CA THR A 76 -5.01 -2.78 -6.36
C THR A 76 -6.31 -2.13 -6.88
N LYS A 77 -6.47 -0.82 -6.67
CA LYS A 77 -7.69 -0.10 -7.10
C LYS A 77 -7.81 0.00 -8.62
N LYS A 78 -6.68 0.14 -9.32
CA LYS A 78 -6.65 0.22 -10.79
C LYS A 78 -7.01 -1.13 -11.40
N LEU A 79 -6.45 -2.22 -10.88
CA LEU A 79 -6.77 -3.58 -11.28
C LEU A 79 -8.23 -3.94 -11.02
N HIS A 80 -8.74 -3.61 -9.82
CA HIS A 80 -10.15 -3.81 -9.50
C HIS A 80 -11.04 -3.09 -10.51
N ARG A 81 -10.77 -1.80 -10.80
CA ARG A 81 -11.51 -1.04 -11.82
C ARG A 81 -11.39 -1.63 -13.23
N ALA A 82 -10.25 -2.22 -13.58
CA ALA A 82 -10.06 -2.88 -14.87
C ALA A 82 -10.93 -4.14 -14.99
N LEU A 83 -10.91 -5.00 -13.97
CA LEU A 83 -11.75 -6.19 -13.91
C LEU A 83 -13.24 -5.86 -13.89
N SER A 84 -13.66 -4.82 -13.16
CA SER A 84 -15.06 -4.39 -13.12
C SER A 84 -15.51 -3.87 -14.48
N TYR A 85 -14.61 -3.20 -15.21
CA TYR A 85 -14.92 -2.67 -16.55
C TYR A 85 -15.22 -3.80 -17.55
N PHE A 86 -14.47 -4.91 -17.48
CA PHE A 86 -14.74 -6.12 -18.26
C PHE A 86 -15.80 -7.04 -17.63
N GLN A 87 -16.50 -6.58 -16.58
CA GLN A 87 -17.60 -7.30 -15.91
C GLN A 87 -17.21 -8.66 -15.30
N LEU A 88 -15.94 -8.84 -14.94
CA LEU A 88 -15.40 -10.09 -14.39
C LEU A 88 -15.59 -10.18 -12.86
N TYR A 89 -16.85 -10.16 -12.40
CA TYR A 89 -17.18 -10.16 -10.97
C TYR A 89 -16.91 -11.51 -10.28
N ASP A 90 -17.07 -12.61 -11.00
CA ASP A 90 -16.83 -13.96 -10.47
C ASP A 90 -15.37 -14.41 -10.52
N ASP A 91 -14.47 -13.54 -11.02
CA ASP A 91 -13.05 -13.87 -11.13
C ASP A 91 -12.39 -14.02 -9.74
N PRO A 92 -11.55 -15.04 -9.52
CA PRO A 92 -10.86 -15.21 -8.24
C PRO A 92 -9.97 -14.03 -7.87
N LEU A 93 -9.36 -13.35 -8.86
CA LEU A 93 -8.56 -12.15 -8.63
C LEU A 93 -9.44 -10.99 -8.14
N MET A 94 -10.65 -10.85 -8.68
CA MET A 94 -11.60 -9.83 -8.22
C MET A 94 -11.90 -9.99 -6.72
N ARG A 95 -12.25 -11.21 -6.30
CA ARG A 95 -12.54 -11.53 -4.89
C ARG A 95 -11.33 -11.26 -3.98
N GLN A 96 -10.12 -11.57 -4.44
CA GLN A 96 -8.90 -11.27 -3.71
C GLN A 96 -8.70 -9.76 -3.54
N LEU A 97 -8.92 -8.98 -4.60
CA LEU A 97 -8.80 -7.52 -4.58
C LEU A 97 -9.83 -6.89 -3.63
N ASP A 98 -11.08 -7.35 -3.64
CA ASP A 98 -12.12 -6.91 -2.72
C ASP A 98 -11.72 -7.12 -1.26
N MET A 99 -11.20 -8.31 -0.93
CA MET A 99 -10.71 -8.61 0.40
C MET A 99 -9.54 -7.70 0.81
N ILE A 100 -8.62 -7.41 -0.12
CA ILE A 100 -7.47 -6.52 0.15
C ILE A 100 -7.94 -5.09 0.40
N ILE A 101 -8.84 -4.58 -0.46
CA ILE A 101 -9.39 -3.23 -0.35
C ILE A 101 -10.21 -3.09 0.93
N GLY A 102 -11.07 -4.05 1.24
CA GLY A 102 -11.88 -4.08 2.46
C GLY A 102 -11.02 -4.08 3.72
N LYS A 103 -10.00 -4.96 3.79
CA LYS A 103 -9.05 -5.00 4.92
C LYS A 103 -8.27 -3.69 5.07
N GLN A 104 -7.87 -3.06 3.97
CA GLN A 104 -7.17 -1.77 4.03
C GLN A 104 -8.08 -0.64 4.51
N SER A 105 -9.34 -0.59 4.07
CA SER A 105 -10.32 0.40 4.52
C SER A 105 -10.58 0.26 6.02
N MET A 106 -10.89 -0.97 6.47
CA MET A 106 -11.17 -1.24 7.88
C MET A 106 -9.97 -0.94 8.80
N ARG A 107 -8.74 -1.19 8.34
CA ARG A 107 -7.54 -0.83 9.12
C ARG A 107 -7.36 0.68 9.28
N ASN A 108 -7.72 1.46 8.27
CA ASN A 108 -7.68 2.92 8.37
C ASN A 108 -8.77 3.43 9.32
N ASP A 109 -9.96 2.82 9.29
CA ASP A 109 -11.08 3.19 10.17
C ASP A 109 -10.90 2.71 11.61
N ALA A 110 -10.19 1.60 11.85
CA ALA A 110 -9.82 1.14 13.20
C ALA A 110 -8.89 2.12 13.93
N GLY A 111 -8.21 3.02 13.21
CA GLY A 111 -7.51 4.16 13.81
C GLY A 111 -8.46 5.24 14.36
N TYR A 112 -9.72 5.25 13.90
CA TYR A 112 -10.76 6.22 14.26
C TYR A 112 -11.92 5.63 15.09
N GLN A 113 -12.16 4.32 15.03
CA GLN A 113 -13.20 3.68 15.82
C GLN A 113 -12.73 3.48 17.27
N ARG A 114 -13.05 4.48 18.11
CA ARG A 114 -13.33 4.25 19.53
C ARG A 114 -14.28 3.05 19.62
N GLY A 115 -13.82 1.96 20.22
CA GLY A 115 -14.57 0.72 20.33
C GLY A 115 -15.98 0.93 20.89
N ILE A 116 -16.93 0.17 20.33
CA ILE A 116 -18.36 0.18 20.66
C ILE A 116 -18.65 -0.35 22.08
N PHE A 117 -17.64 -0.87 22.78
CA PHE A 117 -17.75 -1.11 24.22
C PHE A 117 -17.66 0.24 24.95
N LYS A 118 -18.80 0.67 25.48
CA LYS A 118 -18.93 1.80 26.43
C LYS A 118 -18.11 1.52 27.69
N ALA A 119 -16.80 1.69 27.63
CA ALA A 119 -16.03 2.07 28.81
C ALA A 119 -16.39 3.54 29.12
N PRO A 120 -16.54 3.92 30.40
CA PRO A 120 -16.84 5.30 30.76
C PRO A 120 -15.79 6.21 30.13
N VAL A 121 -16.27 7.30 29.53
CA VAL A 121 -15.45 8.34 28.91
C VAL A 121 -14.53 8.90 29.96
N ALA A 122 -13.34 8.31 30.11
CA ALA A 122 -12.19 9.08 30.51
C ALA A 122 -12.02 10.13 29.40
N ALA A 123 -12.06 11.40 29.78
CA ALA A 123 -11.60 12.51 28.97
C ALA A 123 -10.28 12.16 28.26
N PRO A 124 -9.89 12.82 27.15
CA PRO A 124 -8.56 12.66 26.56
C PRO A 124 -7.51 13.18 27.54
N LEU A 125 -7.21 12.38 28.55
CA LEU A 125 -6.28 12.63 29.64
C LEU A 125 -5.06 11.77 29.35
N ASN A 126 -4.40 12.04 28.22
CA ASN A 126 -3.16 11.36 27.88
C ASN A 126 -2.25 12.14 26.90
N THR A 127 -2.39 13.46 26.82
CA THR A 127 -1.33 14.32 26.28
C THR A 127 -0.11 14.30 27.21
N PHE A 128 -0.30 14.21 28.53
CA PHE A 128 0.79 14.23 29.52
C PHE A 128 1.65 12.97 29.62
N SER A 129 1.25 11.82 29.05
CA SER A 129 2.02 10.57 29.20
C SER A 129 3.07 10.36 28.10
N LEU A 130 2.91 11.02 26.95
CA LEU A 130 3.88 10.98 25.86
C LEU A 130 4.79 12.20 25.80
N ASP A 131 4.35 13.33 26.35
CA ASP A 131 5.15 14.57 26.40
C ASP A 131 6.07 14.60 27.63
N GLU A 132 7.16 15.35 27.52
CA GLU A 132 8.07 15.57 28.65
C GLU A 132 7.39 16.48 29.70
N ARG A 133 7.65 16.24 30.99
CA ARG A 133 7.11 17.08 32.08
C ARG A 133 7.67 18.51 32.05
N GLU A 134 8.89 18.65 31.59
CA GLU A 134 9.62 19.90 31.37
C GLU A 134 10.31 19.76 30.01
N GLU A 135 10.29 20.80 29.16
CA GLU A 135 10.92 20.71 27.85
C GLU A 135 12.45 20.67 28.00
N THR A 136 13.04 19.50 27.72
CA THR A 136 14.49 19.33 27.73
C THR A 136 15.06 19.36 26.32
N VAL A 137 16.19 20.06 26.15
CA VAL A 137 16.92 20.13 24.87
C VAL A 137 18.25 19.39 25.05
N LEU A 138 18.47 18.36 24.24
CA LEU A 138 19.74 17.63 24.25
C LEU A 138 20.84 18.51 23.63
N PRO A 139 22.09 18.45 24.11
CA PRO A 139 23.19 19.22 23.54
C PRO A 139 23.41 19.00 22.04
N THR A 140 23.09 17.80 21.53
CA THR A 140 23.17 17.43 20.10
C THR A 140 22.13 18.11 19.22
N GLU A 141 21.10 18.72 19.83
CA GLU A 141 19.94 19.31 19.16
C GLU A 141 19.98 20.85 19.21
N LEU A 142 21.09 21.44 19.66
CA LEU A 142 21.27 22.89 19.70
C LEU A 142 21.54 23.46 18.30
N PRO A 143 21.12 24.70 18.00
CA PRO A 143 20.46 25.64 18.90
C PRO A 143 18.94 25.46 19.02
N ILE A 144 18.30 24.83 18.04
CA ILE A 144 16.85 24.64 17.99
C ILE A 144 16.55 23.16 17.69
N PRO A 145 15.89 22.44 18.60
CA PRO A 145 15.58 21.04 18.39
C PRO A 145 14.61 20.84 17.20
N PRO A 146 14.87 19.88 16.29
CA PRO A 146 14.00 19.60 15.15
C PRO A 146 12.78 18.80 15.58
N LYS A 147 11.90 19.41 16.37
CA LYS A 147 10.66 18.79 16.85
C LYS A 147 9.70 18.55 15.67
N PRO A 148 9.25 17.31 15.41
CA PRO A 148 8.27 17.04 14.35
C PRO A 148 6.90 17.60 14.72
N ASN A 149 6.09 17.90 13.70
CA ASN A 149 4.73 18.40 13.89
C ASN A 149 3.87 17.37 14.63
N PRO A 150 3.24 17.71 15.77
CA PRO A 150 2.46 16.76 16.57
C PRO A 150 1.17 16.30 15.87
N SER A 151 0.73 17.03 14.84
CA SER A 151 -0.41 16.68 13.99
C SER A 151 -0.06 15.68 12.89
N ALA A 152 1.22 15.44 12.61
CA ALA A 152 1.65 14.48 11.61
C ALA A 152 1.42 13.06 12.12
N GLN A 153 0.75 12.23 11.33
CA GLN A 153 0.54 10.83 11.68
C GLN A 153 1.84 10.04 11.47
N LEU A 154 2.26 9.31 12.51
CA LEU A 154 3.38 8.38 12.41
C LEU A 154 3.11 7.30 11.34
N ARG A 155 4.17 6.76 10.73
CA ARG A 155 4.05 5.64 9.80
C ARG A 155 3.36 4.43 10.44
N LYS A 156 2.77 3.59 9.58
CA LYS A 156 2.00 2.42 10.00
C LYS A 156 2.88 1.51 10.87
N GLU A 157 2.33 1.06 12.01
CA GLU A 157 2.98 0.14 12.96
C GLU A 157 4.20 0.71 13.72
N ALA A 158 4.43 2.03 13.63
CA ALA A 158 5.44 2.74 14.42
C ALA A 158 5.18 2.66 15.93
N LEU A 159 6.26 2.61 16.71
CA LEU A 159 6.22 2.61 18.17
C LEU A 159 5.96 4.02 18.72
N LYS A 160 4.89 4.17 19.49
CA LYS A 160 4.62 5.38 20.27
C LYS A 160 5.48 5.40 21.53
N LEU A 161 6.73 5.83 21.41
CA LEU A 161 7.64 6.00 22.55
C LEU A 161 7.29 7.28 23.34
N PRO A 162 7.53 7.34 24.66
CA PRO A 162 7.48 8.61 25.39
C PRO A 162 8.62 9.55 24.95
N ALA A 163 8.39 10.85 24.94
CA ALA A 163 9.38 11.85 24.53
C ALA A 163 10.63 11.80 25.42
N ARG A 164 10.50 11.50 26.72
CA ARG A 164 11.63 11.36 27.65
C ARG A 164 12.64 10.28 27.27
N HIS A 165 12.19 9.20 26.62
CA HIS A 165 13.04 8.05 26.27
C HIS A 165 13.47 8.07 24.81
N ARG A 166 13.35 9.22 24.13
CA ARG A 166 13.84 9.38 22.76
C ARG A 166 15.36 9.58 22.78
N GLY A 167 16.06 8.94 21.84
CA GLY A 167 17.48 9.21 21.62
C GLY A 167 17.71 10.59 21.00
N HIS A 168 16.86 10.97 20.03
CA HIS A 168 16.92 12.25 19.32
C HIS A 168 15.53 12.63 18.77
N TRP A 169 15.23 13.92 18.56
CA TRP A 169 13.97 14.39 17.96
C TRP A 169 13.80 13.92 16.51
N ILE A 170 14.88 13.76 15.76
CA ILE A 170 14.83 13.24 14.37
C ILE A 170 14.28 11.81 14.33
N LEU A 171 14.54 10.98 15.36
CA LEU A 171 13.99 9.62 15.45
C LEU A 171 12.47 9.60 15.73
N ARG A 172 11.90 10.77 16.01
CA ARG A 172 10.45 10.96 16.18
C ARG A 172 9.78 11.40 14.90
N ASP A 173 10.53 11.63 13.83
CA ASP A 173 9.99 11.93 12.51
C ASP A 173 9.05 10.79 12.07
N PRO A 174 7.80 11.08 11.64
CA PRO A 174 6.86 10.07 11.19
C PRO A 174 7.41 9.12 10.12
N GLU A 175 8.35 9.55 9.27
CA GLU A 175 8.93 8.71 8.23
C GLU A 175 9.96 7.70 8.75
N ILE A 176 10.64 8.04 9.85
CA ILE A 176 11.78 7.28 10.41
C ILE A 176 11.38 6.57 11.72
N ALA A 177 10.25 6.93 12.33
CA ALA A 177 9.81 6.43 13.62
C ALA A 177 9.81 4.89 13.69
N ILE A 178 10.71 4.31 14.48
CA ILE A 178 10.97 2.86 14.53
C ILE A 178 9.71 1.99 14.69
N THR A 179 9.62 0.90 13.93
CA THR A 179 8.51 -0.07 14.02
C THR A 179 8.82 -1.19 15.00
N ARG A 180 7.79 -1.99 15.37
CA ARG A 180 7.97 -3.16 16.24
C ARG A 180 8.90 -4.22 15.68
N GLU A 181 8.89 -4.38 14.36
CA GLU A 181 9.72 -5.35 13.64
C GLU A 181 11.18 -4.88 13.59
N GLU A 182 11.42 -3.62 13.24
CA GLU A 182 12.75 -3.02 13.24
C GLU A 182 13.35 -2.99 14.65
N ARG A 183 12.56 -2.77 15.70
CA ARG A 183 13.06 -2.78 17.09
C ARG A 183 13.71 -4.09 17.52
N ARG A 184 13.45 -5.19 16.81
CA ARG A 184 14.08 -6.50 17.09
C ARG A 184 15.50 -6.59 16.54
N THR A 185 15.82 -5.81 15.51
CA THR A 185 17.13 -5.81 14.85
C THR A 185 17.92 -4.54 15.19
N ASP A 186 17.23 -3.40 15.24
CA ASP A 186 17.82 -2.08 15.38
C ASP A 186 17.41 -1.42 16.72
N PRO A 187 18.37 -0.86 17.47
CA PRO A 187 18.12 -0.32 18.81
C PRO A 187 17.53 1.09 18.82
N TRP A 188 17.48 1.81 17.70
CA TRP A 188 17.05 3.22 17.62
C TRP A 188 16.29 3.52 16.34
#